data_AF-A0AAJ6D8H7-F1
#
_entry.id   AF-A0AAJ6D8H7-F1
#
_cell.length_a   1.000
_cell.length_b   1.000
_cell.length_c   1.000
_cell.angle_alpha   90.00
_cell.angle_beta   90.00
_cell.angle_gamma   90.00
#
_symmetry.space_group_name_H-M   'P 1'
#
loop_
_entity.id
_entity.type
_entity.pdbx_description
1 polymer ?
#
loop_
_entity_poly.entity_id
_entity_poly.type
_entity_poly.pdbx_seq_one_letter_code
_entity_poly.pdbx_strand_id
1 'polypeptide(L)'
;MKSIIWAMALAAFFPCSSYAEDSMIVTTQLGALLAAEDACSMSYDKDAIQRYIEKKVAADDLNFASMLPLMVKGQQVQIEQMSDSSKSAFCIQQRRAAKKLGFVQ
;
A
#
# COMPACT_ATOMS: atom_id res chain seq x y z
N MET A 1 -60.14 11.66 22.60
CA MET A 1 -59.72 10.46 21.83
C MET A 1 -58.45 10.84 21.08
N LYS A 2 -57.35 10.14 21.37
CA LYS A 2 -55.96 10.46 20.97
C LYS A 2 -55.71 9.97 19.55
N SER A 3 -55.27 10.86 18.65
CA SER A 3 -54.69 10.46 17.35
C SER A 3 -53.19 10.71 17.40
N ILE A 4 -52.42 9.65 17.63
CA ILE A 4 -50.96 9.67 17.67
C ILE A 4 -50.47 9.30 16.27
N ILE A 5 -49.94 10.28 15.54
CA ILE A 5 -49.31 10.08 14.24
C ILE A 5 -47.91 9.52 14.49
N TRP A 6 -47.68 8.27 14.12
CA TRP A 6 -46.36 7.64 14.17
C TRP A 6 -45.51 8.12 12.98
N ALA A 7 -44.53 8.97 13.25
CA ALA A 7 -43.46 9.26 12.31
C ALA A 7 -42.46 8.09 12.33
N MET A 8 -42.55 7.16 11.37
CA MET A 8 -41.46 6.23 11.08
C MET A 8 -40.31 7.00 10.43
N ALA A 9 -39.32 7.38 11.24
CA ALA A 9 -38.03 7.80 10.74
C ALA A 9 -37.31 6.58 10.15
N LEU A 10 -37.30 6.46 8.82
CA LEU A 10 -36.38 5.58 8.11
C LEU A 10 -34.95 6.10 8.34
N ALA A 11 -34.23 5.48 9.28
CA ALA A 11 -32.79 5.61 9.35
C ALA A 11 -32.19 4.91 8.12
N ALA A 12 -31.84 5.70 7.10
CA ALA A 12 -31.02 5.23 6.00
C ALA A 12 -29.66 4.79 6.55
N PHE A 13 -29.49 3.49 6.71
CA PHE A 13 -28.21 2.86 6.96
C PHE A 13 -27.36 3.07 5.69
N PHE A 14 -26.51 4.09 5.68
CA PHE A 14 -25.47 4.21 4.67
C PHE A 14 -24.42 3.16 5.00
N PRO A 15 -24.27 2.07 4.22
CA PRO A 15 -23.11 1.21 4.38
C PRO A 15 -21.88 2.09 4.13
N CYS A 16 -21.02 2.17 5.14
CA CYS A 16 -19.71 2.78 4.98
C CYS A 16 -18.94 1.88 4.01
N SER A 17 -18.95 2.19 2.72
CA SER A 17 -18.11 1.51 1.75
C SER A 17 -16.68 1.64 2.22
N SER A 18 -16.08 0.56 2.72
CA SER A 18 -14.63 0.52 2.88
C SER A 18 -14.07 0.53 1.46
N TYR A 19 -13.64 1.70 1.00
CA TYR A 19 -12.85 1.75 -0.22
C TYR A 19 -11.60 0.92 0.07
N ALA A 20 -11.50 -0.24 -0.59
CA ALA A 20 -10.20 -0.88 -0.75
C ALA A 20 -9.24 0.22 -1.21
N GLU A 21 -8.07 0.29 -0.57
CA GLU A 21 -7.07 1.29 -0.92
C GLU A 21 -6.77 1.14 -2.42
N ASP A 22 -6.68 2.27 -3.13
CA ASP A 22 -6.53 2.23 -4.60
C ASP A 22 -5.37 1.31 -4.97
N SER A 23 -5.68 0.24 -5.70
CA SER A 23 -4.73 -0.80 -6.10
C SER A 23 -3.49 -0.21 -6.75
N MET A 24 -3.64 0.85 -7.55
CA MET A 24 -2.52 1.51 -8.20
C MET A 24 -1.60 2.19 -7.20
N ILE A 25 -2.15 2.79 -6.14
CA ILE A 25 -1.38 3.41 -5.06
C ILE A 25 -0.60 2.32 -4.32
N VAL A 26 -1.26 1.23 -3.93
CA VAL A 26 -0.61 0.12 -3.21
C VAL A 26 0.51 -0.48 -4.07
N THR A 27 0.26 -0.72 -5.35
CA THR A 27 1.23 -1.28 -6.30
C THR A 27 2.44 -0.36 -6.46
N THR A 28 2.21 0.94 -6.63
CA THR A 28 3.30 1.93 -6.80
C THR A 28 4.16 2.02 -5.54
N GLN A 29 3.52 2.11 -4.37
CA GLN A 29 4.23 2.24 -3.10
C GLN A 29 5.00 0.98 -2.74
N LEU A 30 4.37 -0.20 -2.88
CA LEU A 30 5.03 -1.47 -2.63
C LEU A 30 6.17 -1.69 -3.63
N GLY A 31 5.97 -1.33 -4.91
CA GLY A 31 7.01 -1.41 -5.93
C GLY A 31 8.26 -0.60 -5.55
N ALA A 32 8.08 0.61 -5.03
CA ALA A 32 9.19 1.45 -4.56
C ALA A 32 9.90 0.87 -3.33
N LEU A 33 9.16 0.29 -2.38
CA LEU A 33 9.73 -0.41 -1.22
C LEU A 33 10.55 -1.61 -1.67
N LEU A 34 9.99 -2.50 -2.49
CA LEU A 34 10.68 -3.70 -2.98
C LEU A 34 11.93 -3.35 -3.81
N ALA A 35 11.86 -2.33 -4.66
CA ALA A 35 13.02 -1.84 -5.41
C ALA A 35 14.14 -1.30 -4.49
N ALA A 36 13.79 -0.79 -3.31
CA ALA A 36 14.74 -0.27 -2.34
C ALA A 36 15.47 -1.36 -1.55
N GLU A 37 15.07 -2.64 -1.63
CA GLU A 37 15.67 -3.73 -0.83
C GLU A 37 17.18 -3.80 -1.06
N ASP A 38 17.59 -4.11 -2.29
CA ASP A 38 19.00 -4.19 -2.65
C ASP A 38 19.67 -2.80 -2.67
N ALA A 39 19.00 -1.81 -3.28
CA ALA A 39 19.57 -0.49 -3.50
C ALA A 39 19.88 0.29 -2.21
N CYS A 40 19.19 -0.05 -1.11
CA CYS A 40 19.36 0.57 0.21
C CYS A 40 19.85 -0.42 1.28
N SER A 41 20.31 -1.60 0.86
CA SER A 41 20.87 -2.65 1.74
C SER A 41 19.92 -3.02 2.90
N MET A 42 18.66 -3.25 2.56
CA MET A 42 17.65 -3.77 3.47
C MET A 42 17.43 -5.25 3.20
N SER A 43 16.96 -5.99 4.20
CA SER A 43 16.54 -7.39 4.04
C SER A 43 15.13 -7.51 4.59
N TYR A 44 14.17 -7.83 3.72
CA TYR A 44 12.77 -7.80 4.09
C TYR A 44 12.25 -9.11 4.69
N ASP A 45 11.37 -8.96 5.68
CA ASP A 45 10.51 -10.02 6.18
C ASP A 45 9.43 -10.32 5.12
N LYS A 46 9.59 -11.48 4.48
CA LYS A 46 8.67 -11.98 3.44
C LYS A 46 7.26 -12.20 3.97
N ASP A 47 7.12 -12.63 5.22
CA ASP A 47 5.81 -12.87 5.83
C ASP A 47 5.12 -11.54 6.12
N ALA A 48 5.87 -10.49 6.48
CA ALA A 48 5.31 -9.14 6.62
C ALA A 48 4.80 -8.58 5.28
N ILE A 49 5.51 -8.83 4.18
CA ILE A 49 5.05 -8.45 2.83
C ILE A 49 3.77 -9.20 2.46
N GLN A 50 3.69 -10.51 2.70
CA GLN A 50 2.49 -11.30 2.43
C GLN A 50 1.28 -10.76 3.20
N ARG A 51 1.44 -10.54 4.52
CA ARG A 51 0.39 -9.94 5.37
C ARG A 51 -0.03 -8.55 4.90
N TYR A 52 0.92 -7.75 4.41
CA TYR A 52 0.62 -6.43 3.85
C TYR A 52 -0.26 -6.54 2.59
N ILE A 53 0.09 -7.43 1.67
CA ILE A 53 -0.67 -7.66 0.43
C ILE A 53 -2.08 -8.15 0.76
N GLU A 54 -2.22 -9.19 1.59
CA GLU A 54 -3.53 -9.72 2.00
C GLU A 54 -4.42 -8.67 2.66
N LYS A 55 -3.82 -7.70 3.36
CA LYS A 55 -4.56 -6.61 4.02
C LYS A 55 -4.94 -5.47 3.06
N LYS A 56 -4.16 -5.24 2.01
CA LYS A 56 -4.24 -4.01 1.19
C LYS A 56 -4.73 -4.24 -0.23
N VAL A 57 -4.69 -5.48 -0.72
CA VAL A 57 -5.06 -5.84 -2.10
C VAL A 57 -6.27 -6.75 -2.05
N ALA A 58 -7.29 -6.43 -2.85
CA ALA A 58 -8.47 -7.27 -2.95
C ALA A 58 -8.10 -8.60 -3.64
N ALA A 59 -8.68 -9.71 -3.20
CA ALA A 59 -8.35 -11.04 -3.72
C ALA A 59 -8.74 -11.23 -5.20
N ASP A 60 -9.66 -10.42 -5.71
CA ASP A 60 -10.11 -10.38 -7.10
C ASP A 60 -9.40 -9.32 -7.95
N ASP A 61 -8.40 -8.62 -7.39
CA ASP A 61 -7.54 -7.72 -8.14
C ASP A 61 -6.48 -8.49 -8.94
N LEU A 62 -6.88 -8.89 -10.14
CA LEU A 62 -6.01 -9.58 -11.08
C LEU A 62 -4.91 -8.67 -11.67
N ASN A 63 -5.06 -7.35 -11.58
CA ASN A 63 -4.10 -6.41 -12.17
C ASN A 63 -2.84 -6.28 -11.31
N PHE A 64 -2.99 -6.33 -9.98
CA PHE A 64 -1.89 -6.17 -9.03
C PHE A 64 -0.68 -7.06 -9.35
N ALA A 65 -0.91 -8.35 -9.59
CA ALA A 65 0.14 -9.32 -9.87
C ALA A 65 0.92 -9.02 -11.17
N SER A 66 0.26 -8.42 -12.16
CA SER A 66 0.90 -8.02 -13.42
C SER A 66 1.63 -6.68 -13.34
N MET A 67 1.11 -5.75 -12.51
CA MET A 67 1.62 -4.39 -12.40
C MET A 67 2.78 -4.26 -11.42
N LEU A 68 2.78 -5.04 -10.32
CA LEU A 68 3.81 -4.92 -9.29
C LEU A 68 5.23 -5.14 -9.84
N PRO A 69 5.53 -6.19 -10.65
CA PRO A 69 6.88 -6.36 -11.20
C PRO A 69 7.33 -5.20 -12.10
N LEU A 70 6.39 -4.61 -12.85
CA LEU A 70 6.67 -3.43 -13.68
C LEU A 70 7.02 -2.22 -12.82
N MET A 71 6.28 -2.00 -11.72
CA MET A 71 6.58 -0.92 -10.78
C MET A 71 7.93 -1.13 -10.08
N VAL A 72 8.25 -2.35 -9.65
CA VAL A 72 9.57 -2.68 -9.06
C VAL A 72 10.68 -2.35 -10.03
N LYS A 73 10.60 -2.86 -11.26
CA LYS A 73 11.65 -2.64 -12.27
C LYS A 73 11.78 -1.16 -12.66
N GLY A 74 10.66 -0.45 -12.82
CA GLY A 74 10.66 0.98 -13.12
C GLY A 74 11.28 1.81 -12.00
N GLN A 75 11.09 1.41 -10.74
CA GLN A 75 11.72 2.07 -9.59
C GLN A 75 13.21 1.75 -9.48
N GLN A 76 13.63 0.51 -9.76
CA GLN A 76 15.05 0.14 -9.81
C GLN A 76 15.83 1.04 -10.79
N VAL A 77 15.32 1.21 -12.01
CA VAL A 77 15.92 2.10 -13.03
C VAL A 77 16.01 3.54 -12.53
N GLN A 78 14.98 4.04 -11.86
CA GLN A 78 15.00 5.40 -11.29
C GLN A 78 16.04 5.55 -10.19
N ILE A 79 16.16 4.56 -9.29
CA ILE A 79 17.12 4.58 -8.18
C ILE A 79 18.57 4.53 -8.69
N GLU A 80 18.82 3.76 -9.76
CA GLU A 80 20.14 3.67 -10.40
C GLU A 80 20.60 5.02 -10.99
N GLN A 81 19.66 5.88 -11.40
CA GLN A 81 19.95 7.20 -11.98
C GLN A 81 20.00 8.33 -10.94
N MET A 82 19.77 8.03 -9.65
CA MET A 82 19.81 9.05 -8.60
C MET A 82 21.26 9.49 -8.32
N SER A 83 21.43 10.78 -8.00
CA SER A 83 22.66 11.24 -7.34
C SER A 83 22.79 10.62 -5.95
N ASP A 84 24.00 10.59 -5.40
CA ASP A 84 24.28 10.01 -4.08
C ASP A 84 23.43 10.65 -2.97
N SER A 85 23.24 11.97 -3.01
CA SER A 85 22.41 12.68 -2.03
C SER A 85 20.93 12.30 -2.14
N SER A 86 20.40 12.20 -3.36
CA SER A 86 19.02 11.78 -3.60
C SER A 86 18.80 10.33 -3.16
N LYS A 87 19.75 9.45 -3.48
CA LYS A 87 19.70 8.04 -3.08
C LYS A 87 19.76 7.88 -1.56
N SER A 88 20.59 8.67 -0.88
CA SER A 88 20.65 8.70 0.58
C SER A 88 19.31 9.11 1.21
N ALA A 89 18.71 10.21 0.73
CA ALA A 89 17.40 10.67 1.20
C ALA A 89 16.29 9.64 0.94
N PHE A 90 16.26 9.06 -0.26
CA PHE A 90 15.35 7.98 -0.63
C PHE A 90 15.48 6.80 0.32
N CYS A 91 16.70 6.30 0.53
CA CYS A 91 16.95 5.14 1.39
C CYS A 91 16.59 5.39 2.86
N ILE A 92 16.80 6.59 3.38
CA ILE A 92 16.33 6.95 4.73
C ILE A 92 14.82 6.83 4.83
N GLN A 93 14.09 7.39 3.86
CA GLN A 93 12.63 7.37 3.90
C GLN A 93 12.08 5.95 3.70
N GLN A 94 12.64 5.17 2.78
CA GLN A 94 12.21 3.80 2.57
C GLN A 94 12.47 2.93 3.79
N ARG A 95 13.61 3.10 4.46
CA ARG A 95 13.88 2.38 5.72
C ARG A 95 12.89 2.73 6.83
N ARG A 96 12.50 4.00 6.94
CA ARG A 96 11.46 4.44 7.92
C ARG A 96 10.11 3.81 7.60
N ALA A 97 9.72 3.78 6.33
CA ALA A 97 8.48 3.15 5.88
C ALA A 97 8.50 1.64 6.11
N ALA A 98 9.57 0.96 5.70
CA ALA A 98 9.77 -0.48 5.92
C ALA A 98 9.68 -0.85 7.41
N LYS A 99 10.31 -0.08 8.30
CA LYS A 99 10.17 -0.28 9.76
C LYS A 99 8.73 -0.10 10.23
N LYS A 100 8.04 0.94 9.75
CA LYS A 100 6.64 1.20 10.12
C LYS A 100 5.69 0.08 9.68
N LEU A 101 5.98 -0.56 8.55
CA LEU A 101 5.23 -1.69 8.00
C LEU A 101 5.67 -3.05 8.56
N GLY A 102 6.77 -3.10 9.34
CA GLY A 102 7.32 -4.33 9.88
C GLY A 102 8.10 -5.17 8.85
N PHE A 103 8.52 -4.59 7.72
CA PHE A 103 9.31 -5.28 6.71
C PHE A 103 10.77 -5.45 7.15
N VAL A 104 11.28 -4.58 8.03
CA VAL A 104 12.63 -4.69 8.60
C VAL A 104 12.57 -4.42 10.10
N GLN A 105 13.52 -4.98 10.85
CA GLN A 105 13.71 -4.73 12.29
C GLN A 105 14.55 -3.46 12.51
#